data_AF-A0A7W0DGD3-F1
#
_entry.id   AF-A0A7W0DGD3-F1
#
_cell.length_a   1.000
_cell.length_b   1.000
_cell.length_c   1.000
_cell.angle_alpha   90.00
_cell.angle_beta   90.00
_cell.angle_gamma   90.00
#
_symmetry.space_group_name_H-M   'P 1'
#
loop_
_entity.id
_entity.type
_entity.pdbx_description
1 polymer ?
#
loop_
_entity_poly.entity_id
_entity_poly.type
_entity_poly.pdbx_seq_one_letter_code
_entity_poly.pdbx_strand_id
1 'polypeptide(L)'
;MSEDAVWVRGVTGIQLHHVTDLQDARRFLGNAVMALRAAHVRTGDTAFSGLAEQLKAMVAETRDLEGKARESMHQLHSTDPERFVRCREGEEPWPDELQAGFIPRHTCRDECLYHDHEVLDGILQCTCGRPPCRACAIAGAPGTDAP
;
A
#
# COMPACT_ATOMS: atom_id res chain seq x y z
N MET A 1 10.62 22.28 5.99
CA MET A 1 9.34 21.93 5.33
C MET A 1 9.41 20.42 5.11
N SER A 2 8.42 19.68 5.65
CA SER A 2 8.48 18.23 5.96
C SER A 2 9.09 17.38 4.84
N GLU A 3 10.20 16.71 5.16
CA GLU A 3 10.83 15.62 4.42
C GLU A 3 10.33 14.27 4.96
N ASP A 4 9.03 14.14 5.23
CA ASP A 4 8.44 12.82 5.42
C ASP A 4 8.25 12.19 4.05
N ALA A 5 9.35 11.70 3.47
CA ALA A 5 9.30 10.78 2.34
C ALA A 5 8.54 9.54 2.82
N VAL A 6 7.23 9.53 2.59
CA VAL A 6 6.38 8.38 2.86
C VAL A 6 6.85 7.28 1.91
N TRP A 7 7.58 6.31 2.46
CA TRP A 7 7.88 5.07 1.75
C TRP A 7 6.56 4.35 1.55
N VAL A 8 5.94 4.54 0.38
CA VAL A 8 4.72 3.82 0.03
C VAL A 8 5.08 2.33 0.01
N ARG A 9 4.44 1.58 0.90
CA ARG A 9 4.68 0.15 1.06
C ARG A 9 4.28 -0.53 -0.25
N GLY A 10 5.25 -1.00 -1.03
CA GLY A 10 5.00 -1.84 -2.21
C GLY A 10 5.11 -3.31 -1.84
N VAL A 11 4.22 -4.14 -2.39
CA VAL A 11 4.51 -5.58 -2.55
C VAL A 11 5.06 -5.77 -3.95
N THR A 12 6.07 -6.61 -4.14
CA THR A 12 6.53 -7.01 -5.48
C THR A 12 5.30 -7.41 -6.31
N GLY A 13 5.03 -6.68 -7.38
CA GLY A 13 3.87 -6.88 -8.26
C GLY A 13 2.85 -5.73 -8.28
N ILE A 14 2.66 -4.93 -7.21
CA ILE A 14 1.51 -4.00 -7.11
C ILE A 14 1.83 -2.71 -6.32
N GLN A 15 1.42 -1.55 -6.85
CA GLN A 15 1.29 -0.30 -6.10
C GLN A 15 0.13 -0.43 -5.10
N LEU A 16 0.41 -0.31 -3.80
CA LEU A 16 -0.65 -0.37 -2.79
C LEU A 16 -1.39 0.96 -2.73
N HIS A 17 -2.69 0.88 -2.49
CA HIS A 17 -3.52 2.01 -2.10
C HIS A 17 -3.35 2.24 -0.59
N HIS A 18 -3.44 3.49 -0.12
CA HIS A 18 -3.32 3.85 1.31
C HIS A 18 -4.34 3.16 2.25
N VAL A 19 -5.32 2.43 1.70
CA VAL A 19 -6.17 1.51 2.47
C VAL A 19 -5.34 0.47 3.22
N THR A 20 -4.20 0.04 2.69
CA THR A 20 -3.31 -0.89 3.38
C THR A 20 -2.66 -0.24 4.59
N ASP A 21 -2.24 1.03 4.49
CA ASP A 21 -1.69 1.77 5.63
C ASP A 21 -2.73 1.92 6.75
N LEU A 22 -3.99 2.15 6.41
CA LEU A 22 -5.10 2.20 7.36
C LEU A 22 -5.39 0.84 8.01
N GLN A 23 -5.29 -0.26 7.26
CA GLN A 23 -5.40 -1.62 7.80
C GLN A 23 -4.28 -1.92 8.80
N ASP A 24 -3.05 -1.56 8.47
CA ASP A 24 -1.89 -1.74 9.35
C ASP A 24 -2.02 -0.87 10.61
N ALA A 25 -2.36 0.41 10.47
CA ALA A 25 -2.62 1.30 11.58
C ALA A 25 -3.68 0.73 12.53
N ARG A 26 -4.80 0.24 11.99
CA ARG A 26 -5.86 -0.39 12.78
C ARG A 26 -5.36 -1.64 13.52
N ARG A 27 -4.54 -2.47 12.87
CA ARG A 27 -3.93 -3.65 13.50
C ARG A 27 -3.01 -3.26 14.65
N PHE A 28 -2.17 -2.25 14.47
CA PHE A 28 -1.26 -1.77 15.51
C PHE A 28 -2.01 -1.17 16.71
N LEU A 29 -3.04 -0.35 16.45
CA LEU A 29 -3.90 0.19 17.49
C LEU A 29 -4.62 -0.92 18.27
N GLY A 30 -5.15 -1.94 17.57
CA GLY A 30 -5.79 -3.10 18.20
C GLY A 30 -4.83 -3.88 19.10
N ASN A 31 -3.60 -4.09 18.66
CA ASN A 31 -2.56 -4.74 19.47
C ASN A 31 -2.22 -3.91 20.71
N ALA A 32 -2.11 -2.58 20.58
CA ALA A 32 -1.84 -1.68 21.70
C ALA A 32 -2.98 -1.72 22.75
N VAL A 33 -4.25 -1.71 22.31
CA VAL A 33 -5.40 -1.88 23.22
C VAL A 33 -5.29 -3.17 24.03
N MET A 34 -4.95 -4.28 23.39
CA MET A 34 -4.81 -5.58 24.06
C MET A 34 -3.65 -5.58 25.06
N ALA A 35 -2.51 -4.97 24.71
CA ALA A 35 -1.37 -4.85 25.60
C ALA A 35 -1.68 -4.00 26.86
N LEU A 36 -2.36 -2.87 26.70
CA LEU A 36 -2.77 -1.99 27.80
C LEU A 36 -3.77 -2.67 28.73
N ARG A 37 -4.75 -3.39 28.18
CA ARG A 37 -5.68 -4.20 28.99
C ARG A 37 -4.96 -5.25 29.81
N ALA A 38 -3.99 -5.93 29.21
CA ALA A 38 -3.19 -6.92 29.92
C ALA A 38 -2.33 -6.28 31.03
N ALA A 39 -1.80 -5.07 30.82
CA ALA A 39 -1.10 -4.31 31.85
C ALA A 39 -2.05 -3.91 32.99
N HIS A 40 -3.25 -3.42 32.68
CA HIS A 40 -4.28 -3.11 33.67
C HIS A 40 -4.63 -4.33 34.54
N VAL A 41 -4.90 -5.49 33.93
CA VAL A 41 -5.25 -6.72 34.66
C VAL A 41 -4.12 -7.15 35.62
N ARG A 42 -2.85 -6.98 35.23
CA ARG A 42 -1.70 -7.38 36.06
C ARG A 42 -1.37 -6.41 37.18
N THR A 43 -1.67 -5.12 37.01
CA THR A 43 -1.21 -4.06 37.93
C THR A 43 -2.33 -3.43 38.74
N GLY A 44 -3.57 -3.51 38.28
CA GLY A 44 -4.71 -2.77 38.83
C GLY A 44 -4.71 -1.28 38.51
N ASP A 45 -3.69 -0.75 37.84
CA ASP A 45 -3.58 0.67 37.53
C ASP A 45 -4.63 1.07 36.48
N THR A 46 -5.52 1.97 36.86
CA THR A 46 -6.63 2.43 36.02
C THR A 46 -6.17 3.34 34.87
N ALA A 47 -4.96 3.91 34.93
CA ALA A 47 -4.40 4.70 33.84
C ALA A 47 -4.30 3.88 32.54
N PHE A 48 -3.91 2.60 32.63
CA PHE A 48 -3.85 1.70 31.48
C PHE A 48 -5.22 1.43 30.87
N SER A 49 -6.25 1.30 31.71
CA SER A 49 -7.64 1.12 31.25
C SER A 49 -8.13 2.38 30.52
N GLY A 50 -7.87 3.56 31.08
CA GLY A 50 -8.20 4.85 30.45
C GLY A 50 -7.54 5.02 29.08
N LEU A 51 -6.25 4.70 28.96
CA LEU A 51 -5.54 4.73 27.67
C LEU A 51 -6.11 3.71 26.68
N ALA A 52 -6.46 2.50 27.15
CA ALA A 52 -7.06 1.49 26.29
C ALA A 52 -8.40 1.93 25.70
N GLU A 53 -9.24 2.65 26.47
CA GLU A 53 -10.49 3.19 25.95
C GLU A 53 -10.27 4.29 24.90
N GLN A 54 -9.28 5.17 25.10
CA GLN A 54 -8.91 6.19 24.09
C GLN A 54 -8.47 5.54 22.78
N LEU A 55 -7.61 4.52 22.85
CA LEU A 55 -7.17 3.81 21.64
C LEU A 55 -8.31 3.07 20.94
N LYS A 56 -9.32 2.56 21.65
CA LYS A 56 -10.50 1.96 21.01
C LYS A 56 -11.29 2.96 20.18
N ALA A 57 -11.44 4.19 20.65
CA ALA A 57 -12.09 5.24 19.87
C ALA A 57 -11.31 5.49 18.57
N MET A 58 -9.97 5.59 18.67
CA MET A 58 -9.10 5.73 17.49
C MET A 58 -9.19 4.53 16.54
N VAL A 59 -9.34 3.30 17.05
CA VAL A 59 -9.57 2.10 16.22
C VAL A 59 -10.85 2.24 15.40
N ALA A 60 -11.92 2.76 16.00
CA ALA A 60 -13.20 2.95 15.32
C ALA A 60 -13.08 4.03 14.23
N GLU A 61 -12.48 5.18 14.54
CA GLU A 61 -12.25 6.25 13.56
C GLU A 61 -11.37 5.76 12.39
N THR A 62 -10.29 5.04 12.69
CA THR A 62 -9.41 4.46 11.66
C THR A 62 -10.16 3.45 10.78
N ARG A 63 -11.09 2.67 11.35
CA ARG A 63 -11.93 1.74 10.59
C ARG A 63 -12.87 2.48 9.63
N ASP A 64 -13.44 3.60 10.05
CA ASP A 64 -14.33 4.39 9.19
C ASP A 64 -13.54 5.01 8.02
N LEU A 65 -12.31 5.48 8.28
CA LEU A 65 -11.39 5.93 7.23
C LEU A 65 -11.03 4.79 6.27
N GLU A 66 -10.70 3.60 6.79
CA GLU A 66 -10.43 2.41 5.98
C GLU A 66 -11.63 2.06 5.09
N GLY A 67 -12.85 2.17 5.63
CA GLY A 67 -14.09 1.93 4.90
C GLY A 67 -14.26 2.88 3.72
N LYS A 68 -14.07 4.19 3.94
CA LYS A 68 -14.14 5.22 2.89
C LYS A 68 -13.08 5.02 1.81
N ALA A 69 -11.84 4.74 2.22
CA ALA A 69 -10.74 4.45 1.30
C ALA A 69 -11.03 3.21 0.43
N ARG A 70 -11.61 2.15 1.02
CA ARG A 70 -12.02 0.94 0.30
C ARG A 70 -13.16 1.22 -0.66
N GLU A 71 -14.15 2.02 -0.25
CA GLU A 71 -15.27 2.42 -1.11
C GLU A 71 -14.78 3.22 -2.32
N SER A 72 -13.91 4.22 -2.11
CA SER A 72 -13.24 4.99 -3.17
C SER A 72 -12.54 4.07 -4.18
N MET A 73 -11.74 3.12 -3.69
CA MET A 73 -11.04 2.15 -4.52
C MET A 73 -12.01 1.25 -5.33
N HIS A 74 -13.09 0.78 -4.73
CA HIS A 74 -14.12 -0.02 -5.40
C HIS A 74 -14.91 0.80 -6.44
N GLN A 75 -15.18 2.06 -6.13
CA GLN A 75 -15.84 2.98 -7.06
C GLN A 75 -14.94 3.24 -8.27
N LEU A 76 -13.63 3.48 -8.07
CA LEU A 76 -12.68 3.61 -9.17
C LEU A 76 -12.68 2.36 -10.05
N HIS A 77 -12.57 1.17 -9.45
CA HIS A 77 -12.56 -0.08 -10.19
C HIS A 77 -13.85 -0.30 -11.01
N SER A 78 -15.00 0.14 -10.52
CA SER A 78 -16.28 -0.03 -11.22
C SER A 78 -16.56 1.03 -12.28
N THR A 79 -16.10 2.27 -12.09
CA THR A 79 -16.39 3.41 -12.98
C THR A 79 -15.31 3.64 -14.03
N ASP A 80 -14.05 3.34 -13.71
CA ASP A 80 -12.90 3.48 -14.61
C ASP A 80 -11.89 2.34 -14.35
N PRO A 81 -12.19 1.13 -14.85
CA PRO A 81 -11.32 -0.04 -14.65
C PRO A 81 -9.92 0.14 -15.23
N GLU A 82 -9.79 0.90 -16.31
CA GLU A 82 -8.49 1.16 -16.95
C GLU A 82 -7.61 2.03 -16.07
N ARG A 83 -8.16 3.12 -15.49
CA ARG A 83 -7.43 3.95 -14.54
C ARG A 83 -7.10 3.19 -13.27
N PHE A 84 -7.99 2.33 -12.79
CA PHE A 84 -7.68 1.44 -11.67
C PHE A 84 -6.42 0.60 -11.96
N VAL A 85 -6.33 0.00 -13.14
CA VAL A 85 -5.13 -0.77 -13.55
C VAL A 85 -3.90 0.13 -13.58
N ARG A 86 -3.96 1.32 -14.19
CA ARG A 86 -2.81 2.25 -14.22
C ARG A 86 -2.35 2.67 -12.82
N CYS A 87 -3.27 2.89 -11.88
CA CYS A 87 -2.93 3.17 -10.48
C CYS A 87 -2.25 1.97 -9.82
N ARG A 88 -2.83 0.77 -9.96
CA ARG A 88 -2.29 -0.49 -9.42
C ARG A 88 -0.91 -0.83 -9.98
N GLU A 89 -0.66 -0.57 -11.26
CA GLU A 89 0.65 -0.80 -11.89
C GLU A 89 1.66 0.31 -11.52
N GLY A 90 1.25 1.36 -10.82
CA GLY A 90 2.09 2.49 -10.44
C GLY A 90 2.45 3.39 -11.62
N GLU A 91 1.60 3.45 -12.65
CA GLU A 91 1.69 4.41 -13.74
C GLU A 91 1.03 5.74 -13.37
N GLU A 92 0.01 5.74 -12.54
CA GLU A 92 -0.67 6.94 -12.05
C GLU A 92 -0.81 6.89 -10.52
N PRO A 93 -0.86 8.04 -9.82
CA PRO A 93 -1.24 8.04 -8.42
C PRO A 93 -2.70 7.61 -8.28
N TRP A 94 -3.03 7.05 -7.12
CA TRP A 94 -4.44 6.85 -6.77
C TRP A 94 -5.16 8.22 -6.73
N PRO A 95 -6.46 8.30 -7.06
CA PRO A 95 -7.15 9.59 -7.20
C PRO A 95 -7.16 10.47 -5.94
N ASP A 96 -7.06 9.85 -4.77
CA ASP A 96 -7.02 10.47 -3.45
C ASP A 96 -5.59 10.58 -2.88
N GLU A 97 -4.57 10.21 -3.65
CA GLU A 97 -3.18 10.43 -3.29
C GLU A 97 -2.67 11.81 -3.72
N LEU A 98 -1.80 12.38 -2.89
CA LEU A 98 -1.09 13.59 -3.23
C LEU A 98 -0.07 13.32 -4.32
N GLN A 99 -0.13 14.08 -5.40
CA GLN A 99 0.81 13.95 -6.53
C GLN A 99 2.29 14.06 -6.11
N ALA A 100 2.59 14.88 -5.09
CA ALA A 100 3.94 15.06 -4.57
C ALA A 100 4.47 13.84 -3.78
N GLY A 101 3.57 13.01 -3.24
CA GLY A 101 3.92 11.77 -2.54
C GLY A 101 3.95 10.55 -3.46
N PHE A 102 3.60 10.70 -4.74
CA PHE A 102 3.55 9.60 -5.69
C PHE A 102 4.96 9.21 -6.16
N ILE A 103 5.32 7.94 -5.93
CA ILE A 103 6.55 7.34 -6.43
C ILE A 103 6.16 6.30 -7.48
N PRO A 104 6.43 6.55 -8.78
CA PRO A 104 6.12 5.61 -9.84
C PRO A 104 6.84 4.27 -9.64
N ARG A 105 6.18 3.18 -10.03
CA ARG A 105 6.68 1.82 -9.83
C ARG A 105 7.59 1.38 -10.98
N HIS A 106 8.65 0.65 -10.65
CA HIS A 106 9.49 -0.04 -11.64
C HIS A 106 8.90 -1.40 -12.03
N THR A 107 7.81 -1.42 -12.82
CA THR A 107 7.20 -2.68 -13.30
C THR A 107 8.17 -3.55 -14.12
N CYS A 108 9.24 -2.97 -14.67
CA CYS A 108 10.29 -3.70 -15.37
C CYS A 108 11.22 -4.52 -14.47
N ARG A 109 11.12 -4.36 -13.14
CA ARG A 109 11.88 -5.13 -12.14
C ARG A 109 11.05 -6.22 -11.48
N ASP A 110 9.86 -6.47 -12.01
CA ASP A 110 8.96 -7.49 -11.50
C ASP A 110 9.45 -8.86 -11.92
N GLU A 111 9.52 -9.78 -10.96
CA GLU A 111 9.77 -11.18 -11.26
C GLU A 111 8.62 -11.74 -12.10
N CYS A 112 8.96 -12.36 -13.22
CA CYS A 112 8.03 -13.03 -14.10
C CYS A 112 7.83 -14.48 -13.64
N LEU A 113 6.62 -14.82 -13.19
CA LEU A 113 6.32 -16.18 -12.74
C LEU A 113 6.61 -17.25 -13.81
N TYR A 114 6.46 -16.92 -15.10
CA TYR A 114 6.72 -17.87 -16.18
C TYR A 114 8.22 -18.09 -16.45
N HIS A 115 9.01 -17.01 -16.58
CA HIS A 115 10.43 -17.13 -16.94
C HIS A 115 11.36 -17.26 -15.72
N ASP A 116 11.05 -16.59 -14.60
CA ASP A 116 11.91 -16.58 -13.41
C ASP A 116 11.56 -17.72 -12.44
N HIS A 117 10.31 -18.22 -12.47
CA HIS A 117 9.81 -19.25 -11.56
C HIS A 117 9.19 -20.47 -12.26
N GLU A 118 9.26 -20.55 -13.60
CA GLU A 118 8.80 -21.69 -14.42
C GLU A 118 7.32 -22.10 -14.23
N VAL A 119 6.48 -21.17 -13.77
CA VAL A 119 5.03 -21.41 -13.62
C VAL A 119 4.36 -21.33 -15.00
N LEU A 120 4.11 -22.48 -15.62
CA LEU A 120 3.50 -22.59 -16.96
C LEU A 120 2.19 -21.80 -17.10
N ASP A 121 1.31 -21.85 -16.10
CA ASP A 121 0.05 -21.10 -16.08
C ASP A 121 0.25 -19.57 -15.99
N GLY A 122 1.46 -19.13 -15.64
CA GLY A 122 1.88 -17.72 -15.57
C GLY A 122 2.18 -17.09 -16.93
N ILE A 123 2.17 -17.85 -18.05
CA ILE A 123 2.53 -17.33 -19.38
C ILE A 123 1.64 -16.16 -19.82
N LEU A 124 0.35 -16.18 -19.47
CA LEU A 124 -0.61 -15.10 -19.75
C LEU A 124 -0.35 -13.83 -18.92
N GLN A 125 0.50 -13.92 -17.90
CA GLN A 125 0.89 -12.83 -17.01
C GLN A 125 2.35 -12.40 -17.23
N CYS A 126 2.99 -12.88 -18.30
CA CYS A 126 4.39 -12.56 -18.61
C CYS A 126 4.61 -11.05 -18.81
N THR A 127 5.67 -10.52 -18.17
CA THR A 127 6.03 -9.09 -18.19
C THR A 127 7.34 -8.81 -18.93
N CYS A 128 8.12 -9.83 -19.30
CA CYS A 128 9.49 -9.71 -19.83
C CYS A 128 9.63 -8.94 -21.15
N GLY A 129 8.53 -8.72 -21.89
CA GLY A 129 8.51 -7.98 -23.15
C GLY A 129 7.84 -6.60 -23.07
N ARG A 130 7.51 -6.11 -21.87
CA ARG A 130 6.83 -4.81 -21.72
C ARG A 130 7.78 -3.65 -22.06
N PRO A 131 7.25 -2.54 -22.61
CA PRO A 131 8.03 -1.32 -22.82
C PRO A 131 8.55 -0.77 -21.47
N PRO A 132 9.55 0.15 -21.48
CA PRO A 132 10.06 0.76 -20.27
C PRO A 132 8.94 1.29 -19.37
N CYS A 133 8.96 0.91 -18.10
CA CYS A 133 7.98 1.38 -17.12
C CYS A 133 8.03 2.91 -16.95
N ARG A 134 6.95 3.51 -16.45
CA ARG A 134 6.88 4.97 -16.28
C ARG A 134 7.99 5.53 -15.38
N ALA A 135 8.40 4.79 -14.34
CA ALA A 135 9.55 5.17 -13.52
C ALA A 135 10.83 5.29 -14.36
N CYS A 136 11.11 4.32 -15.23
CA CYS A 136 12.24 4.39 -16.18
C CYS A 136 12.07 5.47 -17.25
N ALA A 137 10.84 5.73 -17.71
CA ALA A 137 10.58 6.77 -18.70
C ALA A 137 10.84 8.19 -18.12
N ILE A 138 10.47 8.43 -16.86
CA ILE A 138 10.69 9.70 -16.16
C ILE A 138 12.18 9.92 -15.85
N ALA A 139 12.90 8.86 -15.49
CA ALA A 139 14.35 8.94 -15.21
C ALA A 139 15.21 9.17 -16.47
N GLY A 140 14.63 9.05 -17.66
CA GLY A 140 15.36 8.80 -18.90
C GLY A 140 15.77 7.33 -18.95
N ALA A 141 15.62 6.69 -20.11
CA ALA A 141 15.92 5.26 -20.29
C ALA A 141 17.23 4.89 -19.56
N PRO A 142 17.28 3.79 -18.79
CA PRO A 142 18.52 3.38 -18.14
C PRO A 142 19.57 3.27 -19.24
N GLY A 143 20.59 4.11 -19.11
CA GLY A 143 21.77 4.06 -19.94
C GLY A 143 22.25 2.62 -19.98
N THR A 144 22.52 2.18 -21.19
CA THR A 144 23.43 1.09 -21.51
C THR A 144 24.57 1.00 -20.49
N ASP A 145 24.45 0.12 -19.52
CA ASP A 145 25.58 -0.40 -18.75
C ASP A 145 25.29 -1.89 -18.51
N ALA A 146 25.62 -2.67 -19.54
CA ALA A 146 25.90 -4.09 -19.42
C ALA A 146 27.24 -4.28 -18.70
N PRO A 147 27.33 -5.30 -17.85
CA PRO A 147 28.41 -6.28 -17.99
C PRO A 147 27.88 -7.61 -18.55
#